data_AF-A0AAW2RPY4-F1
#
_entry.id   AF-A0AAW2RPY4-F1
#
_cell.length_a   1.000
_cell.length_b   1.000
_cell.length_c   1.000
_cell.angle_alpha   90.00
_cell.angle_beta   90.00
_cell.angle_gamma   90.00
#
_symmetry.space_group_name_H-M   'P 1'
#
loop_
_entity.id
_entity.type
_entity.pdbx_description
1 polymer ?
#
loop_
_entity_poly.entity_id
_entity_poly.type
_entity_poly.pdbx_seq_one_letter_code
_entity_poly.pdbx_strand_id
1 'polypeptide(L)'
;MRLLGSNVEELWMRSINLAITNWISELQAANSAIKTPSSLFSYSFSTLGLWKVQLYCPIIAMNVEKSSGPLSDDRLLFSLNYHQLEGVIQLNHKVVVREKWIEVIVNIDNIRCDIIKLVTDALMSERGAGTAEKHFPSRIALQITPTLQANIISISVSKSSENPTREISVEKVIEASFEPPNTVGLNFSAGETSTISLRPWKFEQSVYGNSAILNWFLHDSVDGREVFSSRPSKLALIHHKAWFKNRYTNADRAFTREGGVIFAGDEYGESVCWRVDRGCMGRSMEWEMKGWIWLTYWPNKHRSFYSETKRLEFREVFQSLWVKMSGRGKGGKGLGKGGAKRHRKVLRDNIQGITKPAIRRLARRGGVKRISGLIYEETRGVLKIFLENVIRDAVTYTEHARRKTVTAMDVVYALKRQGRTLYGFGG
;
A
#
# COMPACT_ATOMS: atom_id res chain seq x y z
N MET A 1 -12.19 6.86 25.61
CA MET A 1 -11.92 5.41 25.53
C MET A 1 -10.45 5.17 25.81
N ARG A 2 -10.09 4.38 26.83
CA ARG A 2 -8.71 3.89 26.99
C ARG A 2 -8.41 3.03 25.75
N LEU A 3 -7.38 3.38 24.97
CA LEU A 3 -6.97 2.55 23.83
C LEU A 3 -6.59 1.17 24.37
N LEU A 4 -7.38 0.15 24.01
CA LEU A 4 -6.95 -1.23 24.09
C LEU A 4 -5.65 -1.33 23.28
N GLY A 5 -4.64 -2.05 23.78
CA GLY A 5 -3.43 -2.28 23.00
C GLY A 5 -3.77 -2.99 21.68
N SER A 6 -3.03 -2.70 20.59
CA SER A 6 -3.34 -3.19 19.24
C SER A 6 -3.64 -4.69 19.18
N ASN A 7 -2.89 -5.50 19.94
CA ASN A 7 -3.09 -6.95 19.97
C ASN A 7 -4.40 -7.37 20.64
N VAL A 8 -4.89 -6.63 21.65
CA VAL A 8 -6.13 -6.98 22.37
C VAL A 8 -7.34 -6.67 21.50
N GLU A 9 -7.31 -5.53 20.81
CA GLU A 9 -8.35 -5.18 19.84
C GLU A 9 -8.40 -6.19 18.69
N GLU A 10 -7.25 -6.52 18.09
CA GLU A 10 -7.19 -7.51 17.02
C GLU A 10 -7.78 -8.84 17.48
N LEU A 11 -7.33 -9.38 18.63
CA LEU A 11 -7.83 -10.64 19.19
C LEU A 11 -9.34 -10.60 19.45
N TRP A 12 -9.82 -9.51 20.05
CA TRP A 12 -11.25 -9.31 20.31
C TRP A 12 -12.07 -9.30 19.02
N MET A 13 -11.60 -8.58 18.00
CA MET A 13 -12.25 -8.54 16.69
C MET A 13 -12.23 -9.90 15.99
N ARG A 14 -11.15 -10.68 16.11
CA ARG A 14 -11.10 -12.06 15.58
C ARG A 14 -12.16 -12.93 16.25
N SER A 15 -12.29 -12.86 17.57
CA SER A 15 -13.28 -13.62 18.33
C SER A 15 -14.72 -13.25 17.96
N ILE A 16 -15.01 -11.96 17.83
CA ILE A 16 -16.33 -11.48 17.38
C ILE A 16 -16.62 -11.94 15.95
N ASN A 17 -15.68 -11.77 15.03
CA ASN A 17 -15.87 -12.15 13.64
C ASN A 17 -16.00 -13.66 13.45
N LEU A 18 -15.35 -14.47 14.29
CA LEU A 18 -15.58 -15.92 14.34
C LEU A 18 -17.01 -16.24 14.78
N ALA A 19 -17.51 -15.58 15.84
CA ALA A 19 -18.90 -15.76 16.28
C ALA A 19 -19.92 -15.35 15.21
N ILE A 20 -19.69 -14.22 14.53
CA ILE A 20 -20.52 -13.77 13.39
C ILE A 20 -20.44 -14.77 12.24
N THR A 21 -19.26 -15.32 11.95
CA THR A 21 -19.08 -16.32 10.88
C THR A 21 -19.89 -17.58 11.17
N ASN A 22 -19.83 -18.08 12.41
CA ASN A 22 -20.61 -19.23 12.84
C ASN A 22 -22.11 -18.95 12.73
N TRP A 23 -22.55 -17.78 13.23
CA TRP A 23 -23.96 -17.37 13.17
C TRP A 23 -24.47 -17.29 11.73
N ILE A 24 -23.70 -16.69 10.81
CA ILE A 24 -24.08 -16.61 9.39
C ILE A 24 -24.15 -18.01 8.78
N SER A 25 -23.17 -18.87 9.08
CA SER A 25 -23.15 -20.25 8.60
C SER A 25 -24.38 -21.04 9.07
N GLU A 26 -24.81 -20.85 10.32
CA GLU A 26 -26.00 -21.48 10.88
C GLU A 26 -27.29 -20.94 10.24
N LEU A 27 -27.40 -19.62 10.04
CA LEU A 27 -28.54 -19.01 9.36
C LEU A 27 -28.69 -19.50 7.91
N GLN A 28 -27.57 -19.64 7.20
CA GLN A 28 -27.54 -20.17 5.84
C GLN A 28 -27.99 -21.64 5.82
N ALA A 29 -27.56 -22.45 6.78
CA ALA A 29 -28.02 -23.84 6.92
C ALA A 29 -29.52 -23.93 7.28
N ALA A 30 -30.03 -22.97 8.06
CA ALA A 30 -31.42 -22.91 8.48
C ALA A 30 -32.37 -22.21 7.48
N ASN A 31 -31.89 -21.82 6.28
CA ASN A 31 -32.67 -21.07 5.27
C ASN A 31 -33.47 -19.88 5.84
N SER A 32 -32.93 -19.23 6.87
CA SER A 32 -33.64 -18.19 7.60
C SER A 32 -33.44 -16.82 6.96
N ALA A 33 -34.54 -16.07 6.76
CA ALA A 33 -34.52 -14.73 6.13
C ALA A 33 -34.01 -13.61 7.07
N ILE A 34 -33.50 -13.95 8.25
CA ILE A 34 -33.00 -12.99 9.24
C ILE A 34 -31.72 -12.38 8.69
N LYS A 35 -31.77 -11.09 8.37
CA LYS A 35 -30.59 -10.33 7.96
C LYS A 35 -29.66 -10.16 9.16
N THR A 36 -28.40 -10.49 8.98
CA THR A 36 -27.38 -10.24 10.00
C THR A 36 -27.25 -8.76 10.31
N PRO A 37 -27.04 -8.39 11.59
CA PRO A 37 -26.62 -7.03 11.93
C PRO A 37 -25.32 -6.70 11.19
N SER A 38 -25.12 -5.43 10.85
CA SER A 38 -24.02 -4.96 10.00
C SER A 38 -22.70 -5.68 10.31
N SER A 39 -22.21 -6.46 9.34
CA SER A 39 -21.07 -7.37 9.48
C SER A 39 -19.71 -6.70 9.33
N LEU A 40 -19.70 -5.44 8.89
CA LEU A 40 -18.51 -4.62 8.79
C LEU A 40 -18.35 -3.81 10.07
N PHE A 41 -17.20 -3.96 10.72
CA PHE A 41 -16.76 -3.03 11.74
C PHE A 41 -15.67 -2.14 11.15
N SER A 42 -15.94 -0.86 11.00
CA SER A 42 -14.96 0.14 10.64
C SER A 42 -15.03 1.31 11.62
N TYR A 43 -13.88 1.95 11.84
CA TYR A 43 -13.84 3.21 12.55
C TYR A 43 -12.71 4.09 12.03
N SER A 44 -12.93 5.40 12.17
CA SER A 44 -11.98 6.43 11.79
C SER A 44 -11.31 7.05 13.02
N PHE A 45 -10.07 7.47 12.82
CA PHE A 45 -9.29 8.20 13.80
C PHE A 45 -8.62 9.38 13.10
N SER A 46 -8.85 10.58 13.62
CA SER A 46 -8.27 11.82 13.10
C SER A 46 -7.45 12.48 14.19
N THR A 47 -6.16 12.69 13.92
CA THR A 47 -5.24 13.49 14.75
C THR A 47 -4.49 14.48 13.88
N LEU A 48 -3.83 15.46 14.50
CA LEU A 48 -3.00 16.44 13.79
C LEU A 48 -1.99 15.75 12.87
N GLY A 49 -2.24 15.86 11.57
CA GLY A 49 -1.38 15.32 10.53
C GLY A 49 -1.63 13.87 10.11
N LEU A 50 -2.55 13.14 10.76
CA LEU A 50 -2.82 11.73 10.47
C LEU A 50 -4.32 11.42 10.49
N TRP A 51 -4.79 10.84 9.40
CA TRP A 51 -6.05 10.11 9.33
C TRP A 51 -5.77 8.62 9.27
N LYS A 52 -6.44 7.86 10.11
CA LYS A 52 -6.36 6.39 10.12
C LYS A 52 -7.76 5.82 10.06
N VAL A 53 -7.98 4.83 9.21
CA VAL A 53 -9.17 3.99 9.22
C VAL A 53 -8.75 2.56 9.46
N GLN A 54 -9.49 1.90 10.34
CA GLN A 54 -9.29 0.50 10.65
C GLN A 54 -10.61 -0.23 10.39
N LEU A 55 -10.55 -1.34 9.67
CA LEU A 55 -11.71 -2.11 9.26
C LEU A 55 -11.48 -3.60 9.49
N TYR A 56 -12.54 -4.28 9.89
CA TYR A 56 -12.59 -5.72 10.09
C TYR A 56 -13.90 -6.24 9.51
N CYS A 57 -13.82 -7.26 8.66
CA CYS A 57 -15.00 -7.86 8.06
C CYS A 57 -14.80 -9.37 7.86
N PRO A 58 -15.72 -10.22 8.36
CA PRO A 58 -15.70 -11.64 8.04
C PRO A 58 -16.06 -11.84 6.56
N ILE A 59 -15.29 -12.66 5.84
CA ILE A 59 -15.42 -12.81 4.38
C ILE A 59 -16.78 -13.41 3.98
N ILE A 60 -17.36 -14.26 4.84
CA ILE A 60 -18.71 -14.82 4.63
C ILE A 60 -19.79 -13.73 4.49
N ALA A 61 -19.56 -12.55 5.08
CA ALA A 61 -20.54 -11.48 5.12
C ALA A 61 -20.33 -10.40 4.03
N MET A 62 -19.31 -10.56 3.18
CA MET A 62 -19.09 -9.70 2.03
C MET A 62 -20.02 -10.06 0.87
N ASN A 63 -20.43 -9.07 0.08
CA ASN A 63 -21.32 -9.29 -1.06
C ASN A 63 -20.58 -9.97 -2.21
N VAL A 64 -21.13 -11.05 -2.75
CA VAL A 64 -20.59 -11.73 -3.94
C VAL A 64 -20.96 -10.92 -5.18
N GLU A 65 -19.97 -10.47 -5.95
CA GLU A 65 -20.20 -9.76 -7.22
C GLU A 65 -20.10 -10.69 -8.44
N LYS A 66 -19.11 -11.60 -8.44
CA LYS A 66 -18.88 -12.54 -9.52
C LYS A 66 -18.61 -13.92 -8.93
N SER A 67 -19.25 -14.94 -9.48
CA SER A 67 -18.93 -16.33 -9.19
C SER A 67 -18.90 -17.15 -10.48
N SER A 68 -18.19 -18.27 -10.46
CA SER A 68 -18.18 -19.24 -11.58
C SER A 68 -19.32 -20.26 -11.52
N GLY A 69 -20.19 -20.18 -10.51
CA GLY A 69 -21.28 -21.12 -10.24
C GLY A 69 -21.53 -21.33 -8.75
N PRO A 70 -22.45 -22.22 -8.34
CA PRO A 70 -22.60 -22.64 -6.95
C PRO A 70 -21.37 -23.46 -6.51
N LEU A 71 -20.85 -23.18 -5.31
CA LEU A 71 -19.77 -23.96 -4.73
C LEU A 71 -20.37 -25.22 -4.07
N SER A 72 -20.11 -26.39 -4.64
CA SER A 72 -20.60 -27.68 -4.12
C SER A 72 -19.63 -28.38 -3.17
N ASP A 73 -18.40 -27.88 -3.04
CA ASP A 73 -17.37 -28.47 -2.19
C ASP A 73 -17.39 -27.81 -0.80
N ASP A 74 -17.98 -28.51 0.16
CA ASP A 74 -18.12 -28.06 1.55
C ASP A 74 -16.77 -27.79 2.22
N ARG A 75 -15.72 -28.55 1.87
CA ARG A 75 -14.37 -28.37 2.43
C ARG A 75 -13.75 -27.06 1.95
N LEU A 76 -13.93 -26.76 0.67
CA LEU A 76 -13.48 -25.49 0.11
C LEU A 76 -14.31 -24.33 0.67
N LEU A 77 -15.63 -24.49 0.76
CA LEU A 77 -16.53 -23.49 1.32
C LEU A 77 -16.16 -23.13 2.77
N PHE A 78 -15.91 -24.14 3.60
CA PHE A 78 -15.41 -23.95 4.96
C PHE A 78 -14.09 -23.15 4.97
N SER A 79 -13.15 -23.52 4.10
CA SER A 79 -11.86 -22.82 4.05
C SER A 79 -12.01 -21.36 3.66
N LEU A 80 -12.87 -21.06 2.69
CA LEU A 80 -13.08 -19.70 2.19
C LEU A 80 -13.87 -18.81 3.15
N ASN A 81 -14.83 -19.38 3.88
CA ASN A 81 -15.69 -18.60 4.78
C ASN A 81 -15.01 -18.21 6.09
N TYR A 82 -14.13 -19.06 6.62
CA TYR A 82 -13.51 -18.87 7.94
C TYR A 82 -12.24 -18.00 7.90
N HIS A 83 -12.35 -16.89 7.19
CA HIS A 83 -11.34 -15.85 7.08
C HIS A 83 -11.98 -14.49 7.36
N GLN A 84 -11.17 -13.55 7.81
CA GLN A 84 -11.54 -12.14 7.93
C GLN A 84 -10.57 -11.25 7.17
N LEU A 85 -11.10 -10.16 6.65
CA LEU A 85 -10.34 -9.04 6.14
C LEU A 85 -9.98 -8.10 7.29
N GLU A 86 -8.69 -7.82 7.45
CA GLU A 86 -8.16 -6.78 8.33
C GLU A 86 -7.56 -5.68 7.47
N GLY A 87 -8.17 -4.49 7.46
CA GLY A 87 -7.70 -3.35 6.70
C GLY A 87 -7.26 -2.20 7.60
N VAL A 88 -6.12 -1.59 7.26
CA VAL A 88 -5.60 -0.39 7.91
C VAL A 88 -5.21 0.61 6.83
N ILE A 89 -5.85 1.77 6.81
CA ILE A 89 -5.58 2.85 5.87
C ILE A 89 -5.05 4.03 6.66
N GLN A 90 -3.81 4.44 6.40
CA GLN A 90 -3.15 5.57 7.02
C GLN A 90 -2.83 6.63 5.96
N LEU A 91 -3.37 7.83 6.17
CA LEU A 91 -3.19 8.99 5.32
C LEU A 91 -2.59 10.12 6.14
N ASN A 92 -1.47 10.68 5.70
CA ASN A 92 -0.90 11.86 6.30
C ASN A 92 -1.55 13.10 5.69
N HIS A 93 -2.08 14.01 6.49
CA HIS A 93 -2.62 15.27 5.97
C HIS A 93 -1.78 16.46 6.43
N LYS A 94 -1.68 17.50 5.60
CA LYS A 94 -0.98 18.73 5.91
C LYS A 94 -1.77 19.91 5.38
N VAL A 95 -1.98 20.89 6.24
CA VAL A 95 -2.66 22.14 5.90
C VAL A 95 -1.63 23.26 5.78
N VAL A 96 -1.61 23.94 4.64
CA VAL A 96 -0.72 25.07 4.37
C VAL A 96 -1.56 26.29 4.03
N VAL A 97 -1.56 27.29 4.90
CA VAL A 97 -2.28 28.55 4.68
C VAL A 97 -1.42 29.45 3.80
N ARG A 98 -1.95 29.87 2.64
CA ARG A 98 -1.36 30.91 1.79
C ARG A 98 -2.16 32.21 1.91
N GLU A 99 -1.65 33.27 1.28
CA GLU A 99 -2.29 34.60 1.35
C GLU A 99 -3.71 34.62 0.77
N LYS A 100 -3.95 33.86 -0.32
CA LYS A 100 -5.19 33.86 -1.11
C LYS A 100 -6.06 32.63 -0.92
N TRP A 101 -5.48 31.47 -0.65
CA TRP A 101 -6.19 30.19 -0.48
C TRP A 101 -5.47 29.34 0.56
N ILE A 102 -6.11 28.24 0.95
CA ILE A 102 -5.54 27.23 1.82
C ILE A 102 -5.33 25.96 1.04
N GLU A 103 -4.17 25.33 1.19
CA GLU A 103 -3.84 24.04 0.58
C GLU A 103 -3.98 22.94 1.62
N VAL A 104 -4.88 21.99 1.39
CA VAL A 104 -4.99 20.75 2.15
C VAL A 104 -4.36 19.65 1.31
N ILE A 105 -3.23 19.13 1.77
CA ILE A 105 -2.44 18.11 1.10
C ILE A 105 -2.63 16.81 1.86
N VAL A 106 -3.07 15.74 1.20
CA VAL A 106 -3.21 14.40 1.77
C VAL A 106 -2.30 13.45 1.02
N ASN A 107 -1.46 12.74 1.75
CA ASN A 107 -0.50 11.78 1.26
C ASN A 107 -0.87 10.41 1.79
N ILE A 108 -0.66 9.38 0.98
CA ILE A 108 -0.82 8.00 1.38
C ILE A 108 0.43 7.59 2.17
N ASP A 109 0.25 7.22 3.43
CA ASP A 109 1.37 6.76 4.28
C ASP A 109 1.53 5.24 4.17
N ASN A 110 0.44 4.53 4.48
CA ASN A 110 0.42 3.08 4.51
C ASN A 110 -1.01 2.56 4.35
N ILE A 111 -1.24 1.73 3.34
CA ILE A 111 -2.48 0.96 3.20
C ILE A 111 -2.14 -0.51 3.33
N ARG A 112 -2.72 -1.17 4.31
CA ARG A 112 -2.56 -2.60 4.59
C ARG A 112 -3.91 -3.28 4.47
N CYS A 113 -3.95 -4.41 3.77
CA CYS A 113 -5.13 -5.27 3.67
C CYS A 113 -4.67 -6.72 3.80
N ASP A 114 -4.94 -7.33 4.95
CA ASP A 114 -4.58 -8.72 5.23
C ASP A 114 -5.81 -9.60 5.33
N ILE A 115 -5.63 -10.88 4.97
CA ILE A 115 -6.65 -11.90 5.07
C ILE A 115 -6.17 -12.91 6.10
N ILE A 116 -6.83 -12.89 7.25
CA ILE A 116 -6.44 -13.64 8.44
C ILE A 116 -7.42 -14.78 8.67
N LYS A 117 -6.87 -15.96 8.97
CA LYS A 117 -7.64 -17.15 9.36
C LYS A 117 -8.28 -16.93 10.73
N LEU A 118 -9.56 -17.28 10.85
CA LEU A 118 -10.28 -17.21 12.13
C LEU A 118 -10.13 -18.49 12.97
N VAL A 119 -9.64 -19.57 12.36
CA VAL A 119 -9.57 -20.92 12.95
C VAL A 119 -8.15 -21.45 12.91
N THR A 120 -7.90 -22.48 13.73
CA THR A 120 -6.59 -23.14 13.81
C THR A 120 -6.27 -23.93 12.54
N ASP A 121 -4.98 -24.11 12.28
CA ASP A 121 -4.49 -24.88 11.12
C ASP A 121 -4.92 -26.35 11.16
N ALA A 122 -5.06 -26.92 12.37
CA ALA A 122 -5.59 -28.27 12.54
C ALA A 122 -7.04 -28.37 12.04
N LEU A 123 -7.92 -27.47 12.49
CA LEU A 123 -9.34 -27.51 12.08
C LEU A 123 -9.50 -27.20 10.59
N MET A 124 -8.68 -26.30 10.05
CA MET A 124 -8.63 -26.00 8.61
C MET A 124 -8.16 -27.19 7.76
N SER A 125 -7.30 -28.05 8.31
CA SER A 125 -6.81 -29.25 7.61
C SER A 125 -7.80 -30.42 7.71
N GLU A 126 -8.46 -30.58 8.86
CA GLU A 126 -9.45 -31.62 9.10
C GLU A 126 -10.75 -31.39 8.33
N ARG A 127 -11.33 -30.19 8.44
CA ARG A 127 -12.63 -29.85 7.83
C ARG A 127 -12.52 -29.10 6.51
N GLY A 128 -11.41 -28.41 6.27
CA GLY A 128 -11.20 -27.58 5.09
C GLY A 128 -10.46 -28.28 3.94
N ALA A 129 -10.23 -27.54 2.86
CA ALA A 129 -9.40 -27.85 1.70
C ALA A 129 -7.92 -27.42 1.90
N GLY A 130 -7.53 -27.16 3.15
CA GLY A 130 -6.16 -26.80 3.55
C GLY A 130 -5.95 -25.29 3.77
N THR A 131 -4.81 -24.97 4.40
CA THR A 131 -4.49 -23.61 4.87
C THR A 131 -4.01 -22.64 3.77
N ALA A 132 -3.81 -23.15 2.56
CA ALA A 132 -3.33 -22.38 1.42
C ALA A 132 -4.46 -21.73 0.60
N GLU A 133 -5.70 -22.21 0.77
CA GLU A 133 -6.87 -21.66 0.10
C GLU A 133 -7.44 -20.49 0.89
N LYS A 134 -7.39 -19.32 0.27
CA LYS A 134 -7.94 -18.07 0.81
C LYS A 134 -8.13 -17.08 -0.33
N HIS A 135 -9.01 -16.11 -0.14
CA HIS A 135 -9.10 -14.96 -1.02
C HIS A 135 -7.82 -14.13 -0.96
N PHE A 136 -7.65 -13.23 -1.92
CA PHE A 136 -6.60 -12.22 -1.95
C PHE A 136 -7.18 -10.89 -2.44
N PRO A 137 -6.64 -9.73 -2.00
CA PRO A 137 -7.07 -8.44 -2.54
C PRO A 137 -6.75 -8.35 -4.03
N SER A 138 -7.74 -8.01 -4.85
CA SER A 138 -7.59 -7.85 -6.31
C SER A 138 -7.76 -6.40 -6.76
N ARG A 139 -8.56 -5.62 -6.03
CA ARG A 139 -8.74 -4.19 -6.27
C ARG A 139 -9.03 -3.46 -4.97
N ILE A 140 -8.48 -2.26 -4.82
CA ILE A 140 -8.81 -1.34 -3.73
C ILE A 140 -9.11 0.01 -4.37
N ALA A 141 -10.21 0.65 -3.98
CA ALA A 141 -10.58 1.98 -4.43
C ALA A 141 -10.94 2.83 -3.22
N LEU A 142 -10.39 4.04 -3.14
CA LEU A 142 -10.68 5.01 -2.09
C LEU A 142 -11.15 6.31 -2.73
N GLN A 143 -12.30 6.80 -2.30
CA GLN A 143 -12.81 8.12 -2.65
C GLN A 143 -12.77 9.00 -1.41
N ILE A 144 -12.04 10.11 -1.50
CA ILE A 144 -11.95 11.12 -0.45
C ILE A 144 -12.69 12.36 -0.93
N THR A 145 -13.73 12.72 -0.19
CA THR A 145 -14.65 13.81 -0.53
C THR A 145 -14.74 14.80 0.63
N PRO A 146 -14.38 16.06 0.42
CA PRO A 146 -14.68 17.12 1.37
C PRO A 146 -16.20 17.38 1.42
N THR A 147 -16.78 17.55 2.61
CA THR A 147 -18.23 17.79 2.74
C THR A 147 -18.62 19.22 2.33
N LEU A 148 -19.92 19.42 2.07
CA LEU A 148 -20.59 20.51 1.32
C LEU A 148 -20.33 21.98 1.76
N GLN A 149 -19.44 22.26 2.72
CA GLN A 149 -19.23 23.60 3.28
C GLN A 149 -17.91 24.28 2.88
N ALA A 150 -17.10 23.65 2.03
CA ALA A 150 -15.84 24.23 1.56
C ALA A 150 -16.00 24.79 0.15
N ASN A 151 -15.78 26.10 0.00
CA ASN A 151 -15.58 26.73 -1.31
C ASN A 151 -14.25 26.23 -1.89
N ILE A 152 -14.26 25.03 -2.46
CA ILE A 152 -13.09 24.40 -3.07
C ILE A 152 -12.83 25.10 -4.39
N ILE A 153 -11.65 25.68 -4.50
CA ILE A 153 -11.19 26.43 -5.67
C ILE A 153 -10.72 25.45 -6.75
N SER A 154 -9.95 24.43 -6.36
CA SER A 154 -9.42 23.44 -7.30
C SER A 154 -8.90 22.20 -6.58
N ILE A 155 -8.80 21.10 -7.31
CA ILE A 155 -8.14 19.87 -6.85
C ILE A 155 -7.03 19.54 -7.82
N SER A 156 -5.90 19.11 -7.26
CA SER A 156 -4.77 18.60 -8.02
C SER A 156 -4.36 17.24 -7.48
N VAL A 157 -4.17 16.30 -8.39
CA VAL A 157 -3.55 15.00 -8.16
C VAL A 157 -2.21 14.97 -8.90
N SER A 158 -1.26 14.18 -8.43
CA SER A 158 0.07 14.04 -9.06
C SER A 158 0.04 13.07 -10.27
N LYS A 159 1.11 12.33 -10.61
CA LYS A 159 1.12 11.39 -11.74
C LYS A 159 0.74 9.95 -11.35
N SER A 160 -0.29 9.38 -11.98
CA SER A 160 -0.56 7.93 -11.92
C SER A 160 0.71 7.11 -12.22
N SER A 161 0.84 5.90 -11.65
CA SER A 161 2.06 5.10 -11.79
C SER A 161 2.38 4.80 -13.26
N GLU A 162 3.59 5.11 -13.72
CA GLU A 162 4.09 4.65 -15.01
C GLU A 162 4.40 3.14 -14.92
N ASN A 163 3.66 2.32 -15.67
CA ASN A 163 3.95 0.88 -15.80
C ASN A 163 4.53 0.65 -17.21
N PRO A 164 5.85 0.71 -17.40
CA PRO A 164 6.45 0.52 -18.71
C PRO A 164 6.20 -0.92 -19.19
N THR A 165 5.45 -1.07 -20.27
CA THR A 165 5.21 -2.34 -20.94
C THR A 165 6.46 -2.74 -21.72
N ARG A 166 7.01 -3.93 -21.46
CA ARG A 166 8.02 -4.52 -22.34
C ARG A 166 7.30 -5.47 -23.28
N GLU A 167 7.24 -5.12 -24.56
CA GLU A 167 6.79 -6.02 -25.61
C GLU A 167 7.86 -7.11 -25.78
N ILE A 168 7.52 -8.35 -25.43
CA ILE A 168 8.35 -9.51 -25.76
C ILE A 168 7.54 -10.28 -26.79
N SER A 169 7.95 -10.19 -28.06
CA SER A 169 7.46 -11.07 -29.11
C SER A 169 7.95 -12.48 -28.83
N VAL A 170 7.09 -13.31 -28.24
CA VAL A 170 7.36 -14.75 -28.17
C VAL A 170 6.97 -15.33 -29.52
N GLU A 171 7.92 -15.39 -30.46
CA GLU A 171 7.76 -16.24 -31.64
C GLU A 171 7.73 -17.69 -31.18
N LYS A 172 6.55 -18.30 -31.15
CA LYS A 172 6.44 -19.76 -31.15
C LYS A 172 6.86 -20.25 -32.54
N VAL A 173 8.14 -20.57 -32.69
CA VAL A 173 8.60 -21.40 -33.82
C VAL A 173 8.04 -22.80 -33.60
N ILE A 174 6.93 -23.11 -34.25
CA ILE A 174 6.49 -24.48 -34.44
C ILE A 174 7.17 -24.97 -35.72
N GLU A 175 8.29 -25.67 -35.56
CA GLU A 175 8.92 -26.41 -36.66
C GLU A 175 7.96 -27.51 -37.11
N ALA A 176 7.27 -27.29 -38.23
CA ALA A 176 6.47 -28.30 -38.91
C ALA A 176 7.22 -28.72 -40.18
N SER A 177 7.58 -30.00 -40.24
CA SER A 177 8.23 -30.67 -41.37
C SER A 177 7.39 -30.62 -42.65
N PHE A 178 8.06 -30.51 -43.79
CA PHE A 178 7.52 -30.31 -45.14
C PHE A 178 7.15 -31.63 -45.84
N GLU A 179 5.95 -31.73 -46.41
CA GLU A 179 5.62 -32.57 -47.58
C GLU A 179 4.61 -31.81 -48.50
N PRO A 180 4.74 -31.82 -49.84
CA PRO A 180 3.87 -31.07 -50.75
C PRO A 180 2.90 -32.00 -51.55
N PRO A 181 1.99 -31.45 -52.38
CA PRO A 181 0.99 -30.41 -52.10
C PRO A 181 -0.42 -30.87 -52.55
N ASN A 182 -1.50 -30.34 -51.93
CA ASN A 182 -2.78 -30.03 -52.59
C ASN A 182 -3.87 -29.73 -51.53
N THR A 183 -3.96 -28.49 -51.06
CA THR A 183 -5.23 -27.77 -50.85
C THR A 183 -4.94 -26.36 -50.35
N VAL A 184 -5.62 -25.39 -50.95
CA VAL A 184 -5.54 -23.96 -50.61
C VAL A 184 -6.15 -23.76 -49.21
N GLY A 185 -5.30 -23.48 -48.22
CA GLY A 185 -5.70 -23.12 -46.86
C GLY A 185 -5.18 -21.73 -46.50
N LEU A 186 -6.09 -20.82 -46.14
CA LEU A 186 -5.76 -19.51 -45.58
C LEU A 186 -5.06 -19.69 -44.22
N ASN A 187 -3.77 -19.36 -44.14
CA ASN A 187 -3.01 -19.35 -42.90
C ASN A 187 -3.19 -18.00 -42.18
N PHE A 188 -4.00 -17.97 -41.12
CA PHE A 188 -4.01 -16.87 -40.17
C PHE A 188 -2.90 -17.09 -39.14
N SER A 189 -1.82 -16.31 -39.21
CA SER A 189 -0.82 -16.22 -38.15
C SER A 189 -1.27 -15.19 -37.11
N ALA A 190 -1.89 -15.66 -36.02
CA ALA A 190 -2.11 -14.83 -34.84
C ALA A 190 -0.80 -14.76 -34.04
N GLY A 191 -0.01 -13.71 -34.27
CA GLY A 191 1.08 -13.34 -33.38
C GLY A 191 0.49 -12.83 -32.07
N GLU A 192 0.54 -13.63 -31.01
CA GLU A 192 0.09 -13.22 -29.68
C GLU A 192 1.23 -12.43 -29.00
N THR A 193 1.20 -11.10 -29.12
CA THR A 193 2.14 -10.21 -28.43
C THR A 193 1.82 -10.18 -26.94
N SER A 194 2.54 -10.95 -26.13
CA SER A 194 2.42 -10.90 -24.67
C SER A 194 3.21 -9.71 -24.11
N THR A 195 2.51 -8.73 -23.51
CA THR A 195 3.13 -7.58 -22.83
C THR A 195 3.33 -7.94 -21.36
N ILE A 196 4.58 -8.13 -20.93
CA ILE A 196 4.88 -8.42 -19.53
C ILE A 196 4.98 -7.09 -18.78
N SER A 197 4.03 -6.82 -17.88
CA SER A 197 4.06 -5.66 -16.99
C SER A 197 5.01 -5.94 -15.80
N LEU A 198 5.91 -4.99 -15.49
CA LEU A 198 6.99 -5.21 -14.51
C LEU A 198 6.53 -5.14 -13.05
N ARG A 199 5.38 -4.49 -12.75
CA ARG A 199 4.79 -4.43 -11.41
C ARG A 199 3.36 -4.97 -11.42
N PRO A 200 3.00 -5.89 -10.49
CA PRO A 200 1.69 -6.54 -10.48
C PRO A 200 0.55 -5.59 -10.08
N TRP A 201 0.85 -4.53 -9.31
CA TRP A 201 -0.12 -3.52 -8.89
C TRP A 201 0.05 -2.22 -9.67
N LYS A 202 -1.01 -1.80 -10.35
CA LYS A 202 -1.11 -0.51 -11.03
C LYS A 202 -1.88 0.48 -10.17
N PHE A 203 -1.37 1.69 -10.02
CA PHE A 203 -2.02 2.77 -9.28
C PHE A 203 -2.52 3.85 -10.23
N GLU A 204 -3.79 4.20 -10.12
CA GLU A 204 -4.42 5.27 -10.88
C GLU A 204 -5.14 6.23 -9.95
N GLN A 205 -5.04 7.52 -10.24
CA GLN A 205 -5.79 8.54 -9.55
C GLN A 205 -6.58 9.40 -10.51
N SER A 206 -7.78 9.78 -10.09
CA SER A 206 -8.66 10.65 -10.86
C SER A 206 -9.37 11.63 -9.93
N VAL A 207 -9.84 12.72 -10.52
CA VAL A 207 -10.62 13.74 -9.82
C VAL A 207 -12.01 13.74 -10.41
N TYR A 208 -13.02 13.66 -9.55
CA TYR A 208 -14.42 13.78 -9.95
C TYR A 208 -15.12 14.83 -9.09
N GLY A 209 -15.40 15.99 -9.70
CA GLY A 209 -15.92 17.16 -8.98
C GLY A 209 -14.97 17.58 -7.86
N ASN A 210 -15.45 17.51 -6.62
CA ASN A 210 -14.67 17.80 -5.42
C ASN A 210 -13.99 16.57 -4.78
N SER A 211 -14.19 15.40 -5.35
CA SER A 211 -13.68 14.14 -4.81
C SER A 211 -12.39 13.73 -5.50
N ALA A 212 -11.45 13.20 -4.73
CA ALA A 212 -10.30 12.48 -5.28
C ALA A 212 -10.55 10.98 -5.17
N ILE A 213 -10.26 10.26 -6.26
CA ILE A 213 -10.42 8.82 -6.37
C ILE A 213 -9.03 8.21 -6.57
N LEU A 214 -8.71 7.21 -5.76
CA LEU A 214 -7.45 6.50 -5.74
C LEU A 214 -7.76 5.01 -5.97
N ASN A 215 -7.21 4.43 -7.03
CA ASN A 215 -7.46 3.04 -7.42
C ASN A 215 -6.16 2.25 -7.48
N TRP A 216 -6.17 1.05 -6.89
CA TRP A 216 -5.14 0.04 -7.02
C TRP A 216 -5.72 -1.18 -7.72
N PHE A 217 -5.10 -1.56 -8.83
CA PHE A 217 -5.51 -2.67 -9.68
C PHE A 217 -4.44 -3.75 -9.67
N LEU A 218 -4.83 -4.99 -9.40
CA LEU A 218 -3.95 -6.13 -9.61
C LEU A 218 -4.08 -6.61 -11.06
N HIS A 219 -2.96 -6.66 -11.76
CA HIS A 219 -2.86 -7.19 -13.12
C HIS A 219 -2.23 -8.58 -13.11
N ASP A 220 -2.70 -9.42 -14.03
CA ASP A 220 -2.06 -10.70 -14.32
C ASP A 220 -0.70 -10.45 -14.97
N SER A 221 0.36 -11.04 -14.42
CA SER A 221 1.73 -10.91 -14.96
C SER A 221 1.93 -11.55 -16.35
N VAL A 222 1.04 -12.46 -16.74
CA VAL A 222 1.10 -13.22 -18.00
C VAL A 222 0.25 -12.54 -19.07
N ASP A 223 -0.99 -12.16 -18.74
CA ASP A 223 -1.95 -11.61 -19.71
C ASP A 223 -2.03 -10.07 -19.69
N GLY A 224 -1.47 -9.41 -18.68
CA GLY A 224 -1.56 -7.95 -18.47
C GLY A 224 -2.96 -7.45 -18.12
N ARG A 225 -3.97 -8.34 -18.06
CA ARG A 225 -5.38 -8.01 -17.76
C ARG A 225 -5.61 -7.86 -16.26
N GLU A 226 -6.56 -7.01 -15.88
CA GLU A 226 -6.95 -6.85 -14.47
C GLU A 226 -7.58 -8.14 -13.93
N VAL A 227 -7.08 -8.63 -12.80
CA VAL A 227 -7.50 -9.89 -12.16
C VAL A 227 -9.00 -9.91 -11.83
N PHE A 228 -9.57 -8.75 -11.50
CA PHE A 228 -11.01 -8.59 -11.27
C PHE A 228 -11.86 -8.82 -12.55
N SER A 229 -11.34 -8.42 -13.71
CA SER A 229 -12.06 -8.50 -14.99
C SER A 229 -11.81 -9.82 -15.72
N SER A 230 -10.66 -10.45 -15.50
CA SER A 230 -10.29 -11.73 -16.09
C SER A 230 -10.80 -12.93 -15.30
N ARG A 231 -11.21 -13.99 -16.00
CA ARG A 231 -11.32 -15.34 -15.42
C ARG A 231 -10.10 -16.15 -15.85
N PRO A 232 -9.46 -16.91 -14.95
CA PRO A 232 -8.34 -17.75 -15.35
C PRO A 232 -8.84 -18.84 -16.30
N SER A 233 -8.10 -19.09 -17.38
CA SER A 233 -8.45 -20.16 -18.31
C SER A 233 -8.38 -21.53 -17.60
N LYS A 234 -9.22 -22.48 -17.99
CA LYS A 234 -9.22 -23.84 -17.40
C LYS A 234 -7.84 -24.52 -17.54
N LEU A 235 -7.10 -24.21 -18.61
CA LEU A 235 -5.73 -24.67 -18.82
C LEU A 235 -4.75 -24.04 -17.82
N ALA A 236 -4.84 -22.72 -17.58
CA ALA A 236 -4.00 -22.02 -16.61
C ALA A 236 -4.21 -22.53 -15.18
N LEU A 237 -5.44 -22.92 -14.83
CA LEU A 237 -5.77 -23.56 -13.53
C LEU A 237 -5.11 -24.93 -13.36
N ILE A 238 -4.69 -25.59 -14.43
CA ILE A 238 -4.01 -26.89 -14.40
C ILE A 238 -2.49 -26.69 -14.35
N HIS A 239 -1.94 -25.70 -15.05
CA HIS A 239 -0.50 -25.43 -15.07
C HIS A 239 0.07 -25.10 -13.68
N HIS A 240 1.04 -25.90 -13.22
CA HIS A 240 1.75 -25.69 -11.94
C HIS A 240 2.65 -24.45 -11.91
N LYS A 241 3.04 -23.93 -13.09
CA LYS A 241 3.87 -22.73 -13.24
C LYS A 241 3.06 -21.43 -13.33
N ALA A 242 1.73 -21.48 -13.22
CA ALA A 242 0.93 -20.27 -13.21
C ALA A 242 1.32 -19.39 -12.02
N TRP A 243 1.58 -18.10 -12.27
CA TRP A 243 2.05 -17.16 -11.25
C TRP A 243 1.11 -17.12 -10.02
N PHE A 244 -0.17 -17.38 -10.24
CA PHE A 244 -1.18 -17.39 -9.18
C PHE A 244 -1.13 -18.60 -8.22
N LYS A 245 -0.43 -19.70 -8.56
CA LYS A 245 -0.29 -20.88 -7.68
C LYS A 245 0.86 -20.78 -6.66
N ASN A 246 1.77 -19.81 -6.83
CA ASN A 246 2.90 -19.55 -5.92
C ASN A 246 2.92 -18.08 -5.45
N ARG A 247 1.73 -17.45 -5.33
CA ARG A 247 1.57 -16.01 -5.06
C ARG A 247 2.22 -15.48 -3.79
N TYR A 248 2.47 -16.35 -2.81
CA TYR A 248 2.96 -15.95 -1.49
C TYR A 248 4.44 -16.29 -1.26
N THR A 249 5.10 -16.94 -2.23
CA THR A 249 6.44 -17.53 -2.07
C THR A 249 7.52 -16.95 -3.00
N ASN A 250 7.15 -16.20 -4.04
CA ASN A 250 8.10 -15.61 -4.99
C ASN A 250 8.82 -14.35 -4.46
N ALA A 251 9.98 -14.01 -5.05
CA ALA A 251 10.79 -12.84 -4.68
C ALA A 251 10.16 -11.51 -5.14
N ASP A 252 9.54 -11.48 -6.31
CA ASP A 252 8.80 -10.34 -6.88
C ASP A 252 7.33 -10.34 -6.44
N ARG A 253 7.10 -10.48 -5.13
CA ARG A 253 5.77 -10.78 -4.57
C ARG A 253 4.79 -9.60 -4.69
N ALA A 254 3.60 -9.87 -5.22
CA ALA A 254 2.45 -8.96 -5.16
C ALA A 254 1.78 -8.91 -3.76
N PHE A 255 2.13 -9.87 -2.88
CA PHE A 255 1.51 -10.07 -1.58
C PHE A 255 2.56 -10.32 -0.48
N THR A 256 2.19 -10.07 0.77
CA THR A 256 2.96 -10.46 1.95
C THR A 256 2.98 -11.99 2.09
N ARG A 257 3.90 -12.53 2.91
CA ARG A 257 3.93 -13.99 3.20
C ARG A 257 2.63 -14.49 3.83
N GLU A 258 1.91 -13.60 4.53
CA GLU A 258 0.61 -13.85 5.14
C GLU A 258 -0.55 -13.66 4.16
N GLY A 259 -0.27 -13.26 2.90
CA GLY A 259 -1.22 -13.12 1.81
C GLY A 259 -2.06 -11.85 1.80
N GLY A 260 -1.61 -10.83 2.52
CA GLY A 260 -2.14 -9.48 2.39
C GLY A 260 -1.32 -8.60 1.45
N VAL A 261 -1.66 -7.31 1.43
CA VAL A 261 -1.00 -6.30 0.59
C VAL A 261 -0.63 -5.11 1.47
N ILE A 262 0.52 -4.51 1.19
CA ILE A 262 0.99 -3.28 1.85
C ILE A 262 1.39 -2.31 0.73
N PHE A 263 0.75 -1.15 0.69
CA PHE A 263 1.16 -0.02 -0.14
C PHE A 263 1.78 1.04 0.76
N ALA A 264 3.10 1.19 0.66
CA ALA A 264 3.85 2.18 1.44
C ALA A 264 4.13 3.45 0.61
N GLY A 265 4.17 4.60 1.28
CA GLY A 265 4.32 5.92 0.66
C GLY A 265 5.64 6.17 -0.08
N ASP A 266 6.64 5.29 0.01
CA ASP A 266 7.89 5.35 -0.76
C ASP A 266 7.79 4.71 -2.15
N GLU A 267 6.84 3.78 -2.35
CA GLU A 267 6.64 3.07 -3.63
C GLU A 267 5.61 3.75 -4.55
N TYR A 268 4.67 4.51 -3.96
CA TYR A 268 3.54 5.15 -4.66
C TYR A 268 3.42 6.64 -4.30
N GLY A 269 4.53 7.26 -3.90
CA GLY A 269 4.57 8.53 -3.17
C GLY A 269 3.92 9.69 -3.90
N GLU A 270 2.64 9.93 -3.63
CA GLU A 270 1.86 10.91 -4.36
C GLU A 270 0.72 11.49 -3.52
N SER A 271 0.49 12.79 -3.72
CA SER A 271 -0.26 13.66 -2.82
C SER A 271 -1.47 14.24 -3.52
N VAL A 272 -2.64 14.14 -2.89
CA VAL A 272 -3.82 14.86 -3.33
C VAL A 272 -3.86 16.22 -2.65
N CYS A 273 -4.00 17.29 -3.43
CA CYS A 273 -4.04 18.66 -2.92
C CYS A 273 -5.35 19.35 -3.30
N TRP A 274 -6.12 19.74 -2.28
CA TRP A 274 -7.29 20.59 -2.40
C TRP A 274 -6.92 22.04 -2.08
N ARG A 275 -7.28 22.96 -2.97
CA ARG A 275 -7.26 24.40 -2.71
C ARG A 275 -8.63 24.83 -2.20
N VAL A 276 -8.69 25.38 -1.00
CA VAL A 276 -9.90 25.83 -0.34
C VAL A 276 -9.83 27.34 -0.15
N ASP A 277 -10.96 28.02 -0.30
CA ASP A 277 -11.06 29.45 -0.05
C ASP A 277 -10.72 29.81 1.40
N ARG A 278 -10.16 31.01 1.57
CA ARG A 278 -9.72 31.51 2.86
C ARG A 278 -10.88 31.83 3.80
N GLY A 279 -12.10 32.06 3.28
CA GLY A 279 -13.31 32.28 4.08
C GLY A 279 -13.69 31.10 4.98
N CYS A 280 -13.16 29.91 4.73
CA CYS A 280 -13.37 28.72 5.56
C CYS A 280 -12.43 28.66 6.80
N MET A 281 -11.52 29.62 6.96
CA MET A 281 -10.54 29.64 8.05
C MET A 281 -11.21 29.73 9.43
N GLY A 282 -10.92 28.76 10.31
CA GLY A 282 -11.45 28.72 11.68
C GLY A 282 -12.70 27.86 11.89
N ARG A 283 -13.24 27.24 10.81
CA ARG A 283 -14.28 26.20 10.90
C ARG A 283 -13.65 24.82 10.82
N SER A 284 -14.14 23.82 11.55
CA SER A 284 -13.76 22.43 11.31
C SER A 284 -14.26 21.98 9.94
N MET A 285 -13.42 21.30 9.17
CA MET A 285 -13.83 20.74 7.87
C MET A 285 -14.00 19.24 8.01
N GLU A 286 -15.14 18.72 7.57
CA GLU A 286 -15.41 17.29 7.55
C GLU A 286 -15.03 16.69 6.20
N TRP A 287 -14.49 15.48 6.27
CA TRP A 287 -14.03 14.72 5.12
C TRP A 287 -14.70 13.37 5.16
N GLU A 288 -15.39 13.01 4.10
CA GLU A 288 -15.95 11.70 3.90
C GLU A 288 -14.93 10.85 3.12
N MET A 289 -14.64 9.66 3.62
CA MET A 289 -13.92 8.64 2.87
C MET A 289 -14.82 7.43 2.65
N LYS A 290 -15.06 7.14 1.38
CA LYS A 290 -15.68 5.90 0.93
C LYS A 290 -14.58 4.99 0.40
N GLY A 291 -14.66 3.72 0.71
CA GLY A 291 -13.71 2.75 0.18
C GLY A 291 -14.39 1.48 -0.25
N TRP A 292 -13.84 0.89 -1.31
CA TRP A 292 -14.26 -0.38 -1.86
C TRP A 292 -13.06 -1.32 -1.93
N ILE A 293 -13.23 -2.53 -1.40
CA ILE A 293 -12.20 -3.57 -1.40
C ILE A 293 -12.79 -4.80 -2.08
N TRP A 294 -12.10 -5.29 -3.11
CA TRP A 294 -12.45 -6.52 -3.80
C TRP A 294 -11.50 -7.63 -3.41
N LEU A 295 -12.08 -8.74 -2.97
CA LEU A 295 -11.36 -9.97 -2.63
C LEU A 295 -11.72 -11.03 -3.66
N THR A 296 -10.73 -11.50 -4.41
CA THR A 296 -10.90 -12.55 -5.40
C THR A 296 -10.32 -13.86 -4.87
N TYR A 297 -10.99 -14.96 -5.15
CA TYR A 297 -10.48 -16.30 -4.93
C TYR A 297 -10.26 -16.99 -6.27
N TRP A 298 -9.04 -17.44 -6.48
CA TRP A 298 -8.66 -18.39 -7.54
C TRP A 298 -7.98 -19.59 -6.89
N PRO A 299 -8.29 -20.83 -7.33
CA PRO A 299 -7.75 -22.05 -6.75
C PRO A 299 -6.22 -22.04 -6.73
N ASN A 300 -5.67 -22.39 -5.57
CA ASN A 300 -4.23 -22.35 -5.34
C ASN A 300 -3.61 -23.76 -5.44
N LYS A 301 -3.81 -24.58 -4.40
CA LYS A 301 -3.36 -25.98 -4.31
C LYS A 301 -4.52 -26.96 -4.48
N HIS A 302 -5.72 -26.56 -4.06
CA HIS A 302 -6.92 -27.37 -4.18
C HIS A 302 -7.36 -27.48 -5.63
N ARG A 303 -7.70 -28.71 -6.06
CA ARG A 303 -8.09 -28.98 -7.45
C ARG A 303 -9.55 -28.60 -7.66
N SER A 304 -9.78 -27.32 -7.99
CA SER A 304 -11.09 -26.80 -8.34
C SER A 304 -10.99 -25.86 -9.54
N PHE A 305 -12.12 -25.66 -10.24
CA PHE A 305 -12.28 -24.61 -11.24
C PHE A 305 -13.10 -23.43 -10.71
N TYR A 306 -13.41 -23.46 -9.41
CA TYR A 306 -14.23 -22.44 -8.75
C TYR A 306 -13.46 -21.13 -8.63
N SER A 307 -14.10 -20.02 -9.00
CA SER A 307 -13.59 -18.67 -8.75
C SER A 307 -14.73 -17.78 -8.29
N GLU A 308 -14.41 -16.88 -7.36
CA GLU A 308 -15.36 -15.87 -6.88
C GLU A 308 -14.67 -14.55 -6.59
N THR A 309 -15.43 -13.47 -6.66
CA THR A 309 -15.01 -12.15 -6.19
C THR A 309 -16.09 -11.58 -5.30
N LYS A 310 -15.67 -11.16 -4.11
CA LYS A 310 -16.50 -10.48 -3.11
C LYS A 310 -16.11 -9.01 -3.01
N ARG A 311 -17.08 -8.13 -2.79
CA ARG A 311 -16.88 -6.70 -2.58
C ARG A 311 -17.29 -6.30 -1.17
N LEU A 312 -16.44 -5.49 -0.54
CA LEU A 312 -16.73 -4.75 0.67
C LEU A 312 -16.82 -3.26 0.34
N GLU A 313 -17.79 -2.58 0.95
CA GLU A 313 -17.93 -1.13 0.92
C GLU A 313 -17.93 -0.60 2.35
N PHE A 314 -17.17 0.46 2.60
CA PHE A 314 -17.16 1.16 3.89
C PHE A 314 -17.21 2.67 3.69
N ARG A 315 -17.74 3.37 4.69
CA ARG A 315 -17.86 4.82 4.69
C ARG A 315 -17.52 5.35 6.07
N GLU A 316 -16.55 6.24 6.11
CA GLU A 316 -16.07 6.87 7.33
C GLU A 316 -16.00 8.39 7.16
N VAL A 317 -16.19 9.12 8.25
CA VAL A 317 -16.07 10.58 8.26
C VAL A 317 -14.96 10.99 9.21
N PHE A 318 -14.14 11.95 8.79
CA PHE A 318 -13.09 12.56 9.58
C PHE A 318 -13.40 14.03 9.82
N GLN A 319 -13.12 14.49 11.04
CA GLN A 319 -13.08 15.92 11.32
C GLN A 319 -11.63 16.39 11.25
N SER A 320 -11.37 17.40 10.42
CA SER A 320 -10.11 18.13 10.41
C SER A 320 -10.25 19.34 11.32
N LEU A 321 -9.53 19.32 12.45
CA LEU A 321 -9.45 20.43 13.39
C LEU A 321 -8.47 21.46 12.84
N TRP A 322 -9.01 22.59 12.42
CA TRP A 322 -8.23 23.78 12.14
C TRP A 322 -7.79 24.38 13.46
N VAL A 323 -6.56 24.09 13.88
CA VAL A 323 -5.97 24.74 15.04
C VAL A 323 -6.02 26.25 14.78
N LYS A 324 -6.76 26.99 15.63
CA LYS A 324 -6.59 28.42 15.80
C LYS A 324 -5.11 28.65 16.08
N MET A 325 -4.35 29.07 15.06
CA MET A 325 -3.00 29.56 15.26
C MET A 325 -3.11 30.88 16.01
N SER A 326 -3.13 30.82 17.34
CA SER A 326 -2.94 31.97 18.20
C SER A 326 -1.60 32.61 17.87
N GLY A 327 -1.60 33.94 17.72
CA GLY A 327 -0.59 34.67 16.97
C GLY A 327 0.83 34.69 17.53
N ARG A 328 1.79 34.88 16.62
CA ARG A 328 3.10 35.54 16.77
C ARG A 328 3.79 35.50 15.41
N GLY A 329 4.18 36.58 14.72
CA GLY A 329 4.10 38.01 14.96
C GLY A 329 4.29 38.77 13.63
N LYS A 330 3.99 40.08 13.64
CA LYS A 330 4.20 41.02 12.53
C LYS A 330 5.69 41.38 12.39
N GLY A 331 6.16 41.54 11.15
CA GLY A 331 7.41 42.21 10.77
C GLY A 331 8.04 41.54 9.54
N GLY A 332 8.09 42.12 8.33
CA GLY A 332 7.81 43.48 7.93
C GLY A 332 7.42 43.59 6.44
N LYS A 333 6.86 44.75 6.11
CA LYS A 333 6.54 45.24 4.76
C LYS A 333 7.83 45.42 3.94
N GLY A 334 7.76 45.13 2.64
CA GLY A 334 8.36 46.02 1.64
C GLY A 334 9.18 45.38 0.53
N LEU A 335 8.55 45.32 -0.66
CA LEU A 335 9.06 45.77 -1.96
C LEU A 335 10.23 45.03 -2.66
N GLY A 336 9.94 44.63 -3.91
CA GLY A 336 10.95 44.52 -4.97
C GLY A 336 10.80 43.28 -5.84
N LYS A 337 10.25 43.44 -7.06
CA LYS A 337 10.54 42.53 -8.17
C LYS A 337 12.05 42.61 -8.44
N GLY A 338 12.80 41.61 -7.98
CA GLY A 338 14.23 41.46 -8.19
C GLY A 338 14.65 40.06 -7.72
N GLY A 339 15.37 39.32 -8.56
CA GLY A 339 15.65 37.90 -8.39
C GLY A 339 15.91 37.47 -6.95
N ALA A 340 14.99 36.65 -6.41
CA ALA A 340 15.07 36.15 -5.05
C ALA A 340 16.33 35.28 -4.90
N LYS A 341 17.37 35.85 -4.26
CA LYS A 341 18.49 35.06 -3.74
C LYS A 341 17.89 34.00 -2.80
N ARG A 342 18.04 32.73 -3.18
CA ARG A 342 17.66 31.60 -2.33
C ARG A 342 18.47 31.68 -1.04
N HIS A 343 17.83 32.08 0.06
CA HIS A 343 18.43 31.93 1.38
C HIS A 343 18.60 30.43 1.67
N ARG A 344 19.83 30.03 2.03
CA ARG A 344 20.15 28.67 2.45
C ARG A 344 19.27 28.31 3.65
N LYS A 345 18.54 27.20 3.59
CA LYS A 345 17.76 26.69 4.73
C LYS A 345 18.68 26.54 5.94
N VAL A 346 18.29 27.13 7.07
CA VAL A 346 18.99 26.93 8.34
C VAL A 346 18.70 25.50 8.80
N LEU A 347 19.72 24.65 8.80
CA LEU A 347 19.63 23.27 9.30
C LEU A 347 19.67 23.30 10.83
N ARG A 348 18.63 22.79 11.50
CA ARG A 348 18.60 22.60 12.96
C ARG A 348 18.12 21.19 13.27
N ASP A 349 18.78 20.53 14.21
CA ASP A 349 18.39 19.23 14.81
C ASP A 349 18.08 18.08 13.83
N ASN A 350 18.74 18.06 12.67
CA ASN A 350 18.61 16.98 11.69
C ASN A 350 18.96 15.59 12.24
N ILE A 351 19.67 15.52 13.37
CA ILE A 351 20.00 14.27 14.05
C ILE A 351 18.74 13.49 14.47
N GLN A 352 17.64 14.19 14.77
CA GLN A 352 16.35 13.57 15.08
C GLN A 352 15.67 12.94 13.85
N GLY A 353 16.11 13.31 12.64
CA GLY A 353 15.72 12.65 11.39
C GLY A 353 16.19 11.20 11.29
N ILE A 354 17.18 10.79 12.09
CA ILE A 354 17.54 9.37 12.25
C ILE A 354 16.50 8.72 13.17
N THR A 355 15.53 8.04 12.56
CA THR A 355 14.33 7.54 13.25
C THR A 355 14.63 6.26 14.06
N LYS A 356 13.83 6.01 15.12
CA LYS A 356 13.93 4.79 15.94
C LYS A 356 13.84 3.49 15.12
N PRO A 357 12.98 3.38 14.08
CA PRO A 357 12.97 2.21 13.18
C PRO A 357 14.29 2.01 12.43
N ALA A 358 14.96 3.07 11.97
CA ALA A 358 16.25 2.96 11.29
C ALA A 358 17.34 2.40 12.22
N ILE A 359 17.42 2.92 13.45
CA ILE A 359 18.32 2.41 14.49
C ILE A 359 18.02 0.94 14.81
N ARG A 360 16.72 0.57 14.90
CA ARG A 360 16.31 -0.82 15.09
C ARG A 360 16.79 -1.73 13.96
N ARG A 361 16.65 -1.32 12.69
CA ARG A 361 17.13 -2.10 11.54
C ARG A 361 18.65 -2.32 11.59
N LEU A 362 19.42 -1.30 11.95
CA LEU A 362 20.87 -1.42 12.14
C LEU A 362 21.23 -2.40 13.27
N ALA A 363 20.59 -2.27 14.43
CA ALA A 363 20.81 -3.16 15.57
C ALA A 363 20.43 -4.62 15.25
N ARG A 364 19.34 -4.83 14.49
CA ARG A 364 18.94 -6.17 14.03
C ARG A 364 19.97 -6.77 13.07
N ARG A 365 20.53 -5.98 12.16
CA ARG A 365 21.63 -6.43 11.29
C ARG A 365 22.87 -6.83 12.10
N GLY A 366 23.12 -6.15 13.22
CA GLY A 366 24.14 -6.52 14.20
C GLY A 366 23.77 -7.68 15.15
N GLY A 367 22.66 -8.39 14.93
CA GLY A 367 22.27 -9.55 15.75
C GLY A 367 21.66 -9.20 17.12
N VAL A 368 21.37 -7.93 17.40
CA VAL A 368 20.81 -7.52 18.69
C VAL A 368 19.37 -8.01 18.81
N LYS A 369 19.01 -8.76 19.87
CA LYS A 369 17.67 -9.35 20.10
C LYS A 369 16.70 -8.43 20.86
N ARG A 370 17.16 -7.68 21.86
CA ARG A 370 16.36 -6.69 22.61
C ARG A 370 17.13 -5.37 22.71
N ILE A 371 16.43 -4.24 22.66
CA ILE A 371 17.02 -2.90 22.62
C ILE A 371 16.31 -2.04 23.68
N SER A 372 17.08 -1.45 24.60
CA SER A 372 16.58 -0.52 25.61
C SER A 372 16.14 0.81 24.98
N GLY A 373 15.17 1.49 25.61
CA GLY A 373 14.66 2.78 25.16
C GLY A 373 15.71 3.90 25.13
N LEU A 374 16.74 3.82 25.97
CA LEU A 374 17.80 4.84 26.06
C LEU A 374 18.80 4.75 24.90
N ILE A 375 18.90 3.60 24.24
CA ILE A 375 19.86 3.35 23.15
C ILE A 375 19.61 4.25 21.93
N TYR A 376 18.38 4.74 21.72
CA TYR A 376 18.07 5.55 20.55
C TYR A 376 18.78 6.91 20.57
N GLU A 377 18.78 7.61 21.71
CA GLU A 377 19.51 8.88 21.82
C GLU A 377 21.03 8.64 21.90
N GLU A 378 21.46 7.58 22.57
CA GLU A 378 22.87 7.21 22.63
C GLU A 378 23.45 6.94 21.24
N THR A 379 22.73 6.15 20.42
CA THR A 379 23.14 5.84 19.04
C THR A 379 23.23 7.11 18.20
N ARG A 380 22.34 8.08 18.40
CA ARG A 380 22.40 9.38 17.72
C ARG A 380 23.61 10.19 18.14
N GLY A 381 23.94 10.20 19.42
CA GLY A 381 25.16 10.82 19.94
C GLY A 381 26.42 10.24 19.28
N VAL A 382 26.54 8.91 19.29
CA VAL A 382 27.68 8.20 18.67
C VAL A 382 27.75 8.46 17.16
N LEU A 383 26.62 8.39 16.45
CA LEU A 383 26.57 8.65 15.01
C LEU A 383 26.97 10.09 14.68
N LYS A 384 26.54 11.05 15.49
CA LYS A 384 26.92 12.47 15.32
C LYS A 384 28.43 12.65 15.45
N ILE A 385 29.03 12.11 16.52
CA ILE A 385 30.48 12.18 16.74
C ILE A 385 31.25 11.52 15.58
N PHE A 386 30.80 10.35 15.14
CA PHE A 386 31.40 9.65 14.01
C PHE A 386 31.38 10.50 12.73
N LEU A 387 30.22 11.05 12.37
CA LEU A 387 30.08 11.89 11.18
C LEU A 387 30.87 13.20 11.30
N GLU A 388 30.89 13.83 12.47
CA GLU A 388 31.67 15.05 12.69
C GLU A 388 33.17 14.82 12.43
N ASN A 389 33.72 13.69 12.90
CA ASN A 389 35.13 13.37 12.69
C ASN A 389 35.43 13.10 11.21
N VAL A 390 34.63 12.26 10.55
CA VAL A 390 34.83 11.91 9.12
C VAL A 390 34.64 13.14 8.22
N ILE A 391 33.60 13.94 8.46
CA ILE A 391 33.31 15.12 7.63
C ILE A 391 34.38 16.19 7.85
N ARG A 392 34.88 16.39 9.08
CA ARG A 392 35.96 17.34 9.35
C ARG A 392 37.19 17.01 8.50
N ASP A 393 37.62 15.75 8.51
CA ASP A 393 38.76 15.30 7.71
C ASP A 393 38.51 15.39 6.20
N ALA A 394 37.30 15.04 5.73
CA ALA A 394 36.94 15.13 4.31
C ALA A 394 36.91 16.58 3.81
N VAL A 395 36.44 17.52 4.64
CA VAL A 395 36.47 18.95 4.33
C VAL A 395 37.92 19.45 4.28
N THR A 396 38.81 19.00 5.18
CA THR A 396 40.24 19.34 5.12
C THR A 396 40.89 18.92 3.80
N TYR A 397 40.60 17.71 3.29
CA TYR A 397 41.10 17.30 1.97
C TYR A 397 40.53 18.15 0.83
N THR A 398 39.25 18.50 0.92
CA THR A 398 38.56 19.35 -0.06
C THR A 398 39.17 20.75 -0.12
N GLU A 399 39.44 21.34 1.05
CA GLU A 399 40.08 22.66 1.20
C GLU A 399 41.53 22.64 0.72
N HIS A 400 42.29 21.59 1.06
CA HIS A 400 43.67 21.41 0.58
C HIS A 400 43.74 21.36 -0.96
N ALA A 401 42.77 20.71 -1.60
CA ALA A 401 42.64 20.66 -3.05
C ALA A 401 42.02 21.93 -3.67
N ARG A 402 41.76 22.99 -2.87
CA ARG A 402 41.11 24.26 -3.28
C ARG A 402 39.76 24.06 -3.97
N ARG A 403 39.03 23.00 -3.63
CA ARG A 403 37.68 22.71 -4.14
C ARG A 403 36.63 23.22 -3.16
N LYS A 404 35.44 23.53 -3.68
CA LYS A 404 34.25 23.87 -2.86
C LYS A 404 33.28 22.70 -2.72
N THR A 405 33.54 21.60 -3.42
CA THR A 405 32.69 20.42 -3.49
C THR A 405 33.45 19.23 -2.93
N VAL A 406 32.90 18.62 -1.88
CA VAL A 406 33.41 17.39 -1.29
C VAL A 406 33.15 16.25 -2.29
N THR A 407 34.19 15.51 -2.65
CA THR A 407 34.12 14.36 -3.57
C THR A 407 34.04 13.05 -2.79
N ALA A 408 33.64 11.97 -3.46
CA ALA A 408 33.65 10.63 -2.87
C ALA A 408 35.06 10.23 -2.39
N MET A 409 36.10 10.60 -3.15
CA MET A 409 37.49 10.32 -2.80
C MET A 409 37.94 11.02 -1.51
N ASP A 410 37.49 12.25 -1.25
CA ASP A 410 37.81 12.96 0.00
C ASP A 410 37.27 12.20 1.22
N VAL A 411 36.08 11.58 1.08
CA VAL A 411 35.47 10.74 2.13
C VAL A 411 36.21 9.42 2.28
N VAL A 412 36.61 8.77 1.18
CA VAL A 412 37.39 7.53 1.21
C VAL A 412 38.74 7.75 1.90
N TYR A 413 39.42 8.86 1.63
CA TYR A 413 40.68 9.21 2.29
C TYR A 413 40.49 9.57 3.77
N ALA A 414 39.43 10.28 4.13
CA ALA A 414 39.09 10.56 5.52
C ALA A 414 38.85 9.26 6.32
N LEU A 415 38.06 8.34 5.76
CA LEU A 415 37.79 7.04 6.38
C LEU A 415 39.07 6.18 6.50
N LYS A 416 39.92 6.17 5.47
CA LYS A 416 41.21 5.46 5.49
C LYS A 416 42.13 5.99 6.60
N ARG A 417 42.18 7.32 6.81
CA ARG A 417 42.96 7.94 7.91
C ARG A 417 42.48 7.53 9.29
N GLN A 418 41.18 7.28 9.45
CA GLN A 418 40.58 6.78 10.70
C GLN A 418 40.64 5.25 10.84
N GLY A 419 41.39 4.56 9.98
CA GLY A 419 41.53 3.09 10.02
C GLY A 419 40.31 2.33 9.50
N ARG A 420 39.43 2.97 8.72
CA ARG A 420 38.21 2.36 8.16
C ARG A 420 38.25 2.39 6.64
N THR A 421 38.71 1.33 6.01
CA THR A 421 38.77 1.26 4.54
C THR A 421 37.38 0.98 3.97
N LEU A 422 36.94 1.82 3.02
CA LEU A 422 35.66 1.68 2.32
C LEU A 422 35.91 1.35 0.84
N TYR A 423 35.27 0.28 0.34
CA TYR A 423 35.37 -0.19 -1.05
C TYR A 423 34.15 0.25 -1.88
N GLY A 424 34.31 0.34 -3.20
CA GLY A 424 33.21 0.59 -4.15
C GLY A 424 32.97 2.06 -4.54
N PHE A 425 33.88 2.98 -4.17
CA PHE A 425 33.70 4.44 -4.39
C PHE A 425 34.89 5.15 -5.08
N GLY A 426 35.79 4.39 -5.72
CA GLY A 426 36.97 4.92 -6.43
C GLY A 426 36.78 5.06 -7.94
N GLY A 427 35.63 5.61 -8.35
CA GLY A 427 35.26 5.78 -9.77
C GLY A 427 35.87 7.00 -10.43
#